data_AF-A0A925LUM1-F1
#
_entry.id   AF-A0A925LUM1-F1
#
_cell.length_a   1.000
_cell.length_b   1.000
_cell.length_c   1.000
_cell.angle_alpha   90.00
_cell.angle_beta   90.00
_cell.angle_gamma   90.00
#
_symmetry.space_group_name_H-M   'P 1'
#
loop_
_entity.id
_entity.type
_entity.pdbx_description
1 polymer ?
#
loop_
_entity_poly.entity_id
_entity_poly.type
_entity_poly.pdbx_seq_one_letter_code
_entity_poly.pdbx_strand_id
1 'polypeptide(L)'
;MSKQKSAKTKHQMHEIGEEALEAAQAKKAGSKFEWHYGRVTGLGHFEIAGGRSVSIAWEGGGVSSQQGEISDEQWEIFKLAFSTSGRIAILTDLTDEAALYDYRFLEAVR
;
A
#
# COMPACT_ATOMS: atom_id res chain seq x y z
N MET A 1 47.36 -2.47 23.78
CA MET A 1 46.50 -3.51 23.17
C MET A 1 45.05 -3.11 23.37
N SER A 2 44.34 -2.73 22.31
CA SER A 2 42.94 -2.29 22.39
C SER A 2 42.07 -3.34 21.70
N LYS A 3 41.21 -4.04 22.46
CA LYS A 3 40.24 -4.99 21.92
C LYS A 3 38.97 -4.25 21.49
N GLN A 4 38.68 -4.25 20.19
CA GLN A 4 37.37 -3.90 19.64
C GLN A 4 36.28 -4.80 20.24
N LYS A 5 35.16 -4.19 20.66
CA LYS A 5 33.88 -4.89 20.84
C LYS A 5 32.90 -4.34 19.80
N SER A 6 32.63 -5.16 18.78
CA SER A 6 31.58 -4.93 17.81
C SER A 6 30.22 -5.13 18.48
N ALA A 7 29.45 -4.06 18.64
CA ALA A 7 28.06 -4.13 19.04
C ALA A 7 27.18 -4.25 17.78
N LYS A 8 26.64 -5.44 17.55
CA LYS A 8 25.53 -5.68 16.61
C LYS A 8 24.27 -5.03 17.20
N THR A 9 23.95 -3.81 16.78
CA THR A 9 22.63 -3.25 17.06
C THR A 9 21.67 -3.79 16.01
N LYS A 10 20.81 -4.71 16.44
CA LYS A 10 19.62 -5.16 15.70
C LYS A 10 18.86 -3.92 15.25
N HIS A 11 18.69 -3.73 13.94
CA HIS A 11 17.68 -2.84 13.40
C HIS A 11 16.32 -3.47 13.75
N GLN A 12 15.81 -3.11 14.92
CA GLN A 12 14.41 -3.25 15.24
C GLN A 12 13.72 -2.16 14.41
N MET A 13 13.35 -2.54 13.18
CA MET A 13 12.46 -1.74 12.33
C MET A 13 11.13 -1.68 13.06
N HIS A 14 11.01 -0.63 13.86
CA HIS A 14 9.83 -0.26 14.61
C HIS A 14 8.70 -0.04 13.60
N GLU A 15 7.51 -0.54 13.93
CA GLU A 15 6.21 -0.43 13.26
C GLU A 15 5.75 1.06 13.17
N ILE A 16 6.61 1.91 12.59
CA ILE A 16 6.43 3.36 12.47
C ILE A 16 5.44 3.72 11.34
N GLY A 17 4.96 2.73 10.58
CA GLY A 17 3.97 2.93 9.52
C GLY A 17 2.56 3.02 10.08
N GLU A 18 2.03 1.90 10.58
CA GLU A 18 0.61 1.74 10.93
C GLU A 18 0.20 2.61 12.14
N GLU A 19 0.97 2.53 13.24
CA GLU A 19 0.60 3.21 14.49
C GLU A 19 0.78 4.74 14.41
N ALA A 20 1.77 5.21 13.64
CA ALA A 20 2.00 6.64 13.43
C ALA A 20 0.97 7.26 12.46
N LEU A 21 0.50 6.51 11.46
CA LEU A 21 -0.58 6.96 10.57
C LEU A 21 -1.93 6.97 11.30
N GLU A 22 -2.23 5.95 12.10
CA GLU A 22 -3.45 5.89 12.94
C GLU A 22 -3.49 7.06 13.93
N ALA A 23 -2.38 7.32 14.64
CA ALA A 23 -2.29 8.41 15.61
C ALA A 23 -2.40 9.80 14.96
N ALA A 24 -1.93 9.97 13.72
CA ALA A 24 -2.09 11.22 12.96
C ALA A 24 -3.53 11.46 12.49
N GLN A 25 -4.32 10.39 12.31
CA GLN A 25 -5.64 10.43 11.68
C GLN A 25 -6.81 10.49 12.67
N ALA A 26 -6.67 9.95 13.89
CA ALA A 26 -7.64 10.11 14.97
C ALA A 26 -7.96 11.60 15.31
N LYS A 27 -7.14 12.54 14.82
CA LYS A 27 -7.32 13.98 14.95
C LYS A 27 -8.24 14.63 13.90
N LYS A 28 -8.59 13.96 12.78
CA LYS A 28 -9.54 14.49 11.78
C LYS A 28 -10.93 13.88 12.01
N ALA A 29 -11.68 14.52 12.88
CA ALA A 29 -13.00 14.12 13.37
C ALA A 29 -14.01 13.76 12.26
N GLY A 30 -14.60 12.56 12.34
CA GLY A 30 -15.90 12.21 11.74
C GLY A 30 -15.90 11.01 10.79
N SER A 31 -14.82 10.79 10.05
CA SER A 31 -14.70 9.67 9.11
C SER A 31 -14.04 8.46 9.79
N LYS A 32 -14.69 7.30 9.72
CA LYS A 32 -14.08 6.03 10.12
C LYS A 32 -13.20 5.57 8.96
N PHE A 33 -11.89 5.64 9.16
CA PHE A 33 -10.94 5.07 8.22
C PHE A 33 -10.81 3.57 8.48
N GLU A 34 -10.88 2.78 7.42
CA GLU A 34 -10.73 1.33 7.47
C GLU A 34 -9.62 0.88 6.54
N TRP A 35 -8.85 -0.11 6.99
CA TRP A 35 -7.80 -0.74 6.21
C TRP A 35 -8.37 -1.86 5.34
N HIS A 36 -8.07 -1.82 4.05
CA HIS A 36 -8.36 -2.93 3.14
C HIS A 36 -7.06 -3.51 2.59
N TYR A 37 -6.87 -4.80 2.79
CA TYR A 37 -5.67 -5.51 2.39
C TYR A 37 -5.92 -6.30 1.10
N GLY A 38 -4.94 -6.25 0.21
CA GLY A 38 -5.02 -6.91 -1.08
C GLY A 38 -3.68 -7.40 -1.58
N ARG A 39 -3.73 -8.15 -2.67
CA ARG A 39 -2.56 -8.64 -3.39
C ARG A 39 -2.62 -8.18 -4.84
N VAL A 40 -1.59 -7.46 -5.27
CA VAL A 40 -1.37 -7.15 -6.68
C VAL A 40 -1.10 -8.45 -7.42
N THR A 41 -2.00 -8.78 -8.36
CA THR A 41 -1.96 -10.00 -9.16
C THR A 41 -1.54 -9.73 -10.60
N GLY A 42 -1.62 -8.48 -11.06
CA GLY A 42 -1.17 -8.08 -12.39
C GLY A 42 -0.83 -6.61 -12.48
N LEU A 43 0.19 -6.31 -13.29
CA LEU A 43 0.56 -4.96 -13.71
C LEU A 43 0.71 -4.93 -15.24
N GLY A 44 0.21 -3.87 -15.86
CA GLY A 44 0.27 -3.71 -17.31
C GLY A 44 0.46 -2.26 -17.74
N HIS A 45 0.89 -2.11 -18.99
CA HIS A 45 0.79 -0.87 -19.75
C HIS A 45 -0.09 -1.15 -20.96
N PHE A 46 -0.99 -0.23 -21.27
CA PHE A 46 -1.82 -0.28 -22.46
C PHE A 46 -1.29 0.72 -23.50
N GLU A 47 -1.15 0.24 -24.75
CA GLU A 47 -0.56 1.01 -25.85
C GLU A 47 -1.42 2.20 -26.27
N ILE A 48 -2.74 2.13 -26.05
CA ILE A 48 -3.65 3.22 -26.39
C ILE A 48 -3.60 4.27 -25.27
N ALA A 49 -2.97 5.40 -25.56
CA ALA A 49 -2.74 6.55 -24.67
C ALA A 49 -1.74 6.34 -23.50
N GLY A 50 -0.93 5.27 -23.53
CA GLY A 50 0.12 5.06 -22.52
C GLY A 50 -0.40 4.79 -21.11
N GLY A 51 -1.60 4.20 -21.00
CA GLY A 51 -2.28 3.96 -19.74
C GLY A 51 -1.62 2.86 -18.91
N ARG A 52 -1.62 3.04 -17.58
CA ARG A 52 -1.20 2.02 -16.61
C ARG A 52 -2.38 1.16 -16.20
N SER A 53 -2.12 -0.09 -15.81
CA SER A 53 -3.13 -0.95 -15.24
C SER A 53 -2.65 -1.83 -14.12
N VAL A 54 -3.55 -2.08 -13.18
CA VAL A 54 -3.33 -2.91 -12.00
C VAL A 54 -4.53 -3.81 -11.78
N SER A 55 -4.28 -5.04 -11.34
CA SER A 55 -5.31 -5.96 -10.84
C SER A 55 -4.96 -6.42 -9.43
N ILE A 56 -5.94 -6.41 -8.54
CA ILE A 56 -5.77 -6.64 -7.10
C ILE A 56 -6.81 -7.66 -6.64
N ALA A 57 -6.37 -8.71 -5.96
CA ALA A 57 -7.23 -9.64 -5.25
C ALA A 57 -7.32 -9.24 -3.78
N TRP A 58 -8.52 -9.04 -3.24
CA TRP A 58 -8.73 -8.50 -1.89
C TRP A 58 -8.96 -9.60 -0.86
N GLU A 59 -8.48 -9.41 0.37
CA GLU A 59 -8.63 -10.41 1.45
C GLU A 59 -10.09 -10.57 1.90
N GLY A 60 -10.91 -9.52 1.79
CA GLY A 60 -12.36 -9.58 2.00
C GLY A 60 -13.12 -10.34 0.91
N GLY A 61 -12.43 -10.85 -0.10
CA GLY A 61 -13.01 -11.43 -1.30
C GLY A 61 -13.20 -10.41 -2.41
N GLY A 62 -13.19 -10.89 -3.66
CA GLY A 62 -13.31 -10.04 -4.84
C GLY A 62 -11.97 -9.67 -5.49
N VAL A 63 -12.08 -9.12 -6.70
CA VAL A 63 -10.95 -8.65 -7.50
C VAL A 63 -11.32 -7.27 -8.04
N SER A 64 -10.43 -6.30 -7.89
CA SER A 64 -10.55 -5.01 -8.60
C SER A 64 -9.50 -4.94 -9.70
N SER A 65 -9.86 -4.26 -10.79
CA SER A 65 -8.95 -3.94 -11.88
C SER A 65 -9.13 -2.47 -12.25
N GLN A 66 -8.05 -1.71 -12.23
CA GLN A 66 -8.05 -0.31 -12.63
C GLN A 66 -7.16 -0.09 -13.84
N GLN A 67 -7.65 0.74 -14.77
CA GLN A 67 -6.93 1.15 -15.96
C GLN A 67 -6.99 2.67 -16.06
N GLY A 68 -5.85 3.33 -16.23
CA GLY A 68 -5.76 4.78 -16.20
C GLY A 68 -5.96 5.36 -14.79
N GLU A 69 -5.79 6.68 -14.67
CA GLU A 69 -5.94 7.43 -13.41
C GLU A 69 -5.05 6.92 -12.24
N ILE A 70 -3.98 6.18 -12.56
CA ILE A 70 -2.96 5.74 -11.61
C ILE A 70 -1.82 6.76 -11.67
N SER A 71 -1.61 7.49 -10.57
CA SER A 71 -0.53 8.47 -10.46
C SER A 71 0.85 7.80 -10.51
N ASP A 72 1.90 8.59 -10.73
CA ASP A 72 3.29 8.09 -10.68
C ASP A 72 3.61 7.47 -9.32
N GLU A 73 3.20 8.13 -8.24
CA GLU A 73 3.44 7.66 -6.87
C GLU A 73 2.74 6.32 -6.60
N GLN A 74 1.46 6.20 -6.97
CA GLN A 74 0.70 4.96 -6.84
C GLN A 74 1.32 3.85 -7.68
N TRP A 75 1.78 4.17 -8.89
CA TRP A 75 2.43 3.21 -9.77
C TRP A 75 3.74 2.66 -9.20
N GLU A 76 4.58 3.51 -8.60
CA GLU A 76 5.81 3.06 -7.94
C GLU A 76 5.49 2.12 -6.77
N ILE A 77 4.45 2.42 -5.99
CA ILE A 77 4.02 1.56 -4.87
C ILE A 77 3.52 0.21 -5.38
N PHE A 78 2.71 0.19 -6.44
CA PHE A 78 2.26 -1.06 -7.05
C PHE A 78 3.41 -1.90 -7.60
N LYS A 79 4.39 -1.28 -8.28
CA LYS A 79 5.60 -1.98 -8.73
C LYS A 79 6.41 -2.54 -7.57
N LEU A 80 6.56 -1.78 -6.49
CA LEU A 80 7.27 -2.23 -5.30
C LEU A 80 6.57 -3.43 -4.66
N ALA A 81 5.26 -3.35 -4.45
CA ALA A 81 4.46 -4.47 -3.94
C ALA A 81 4.59 -5.69 -4.83
N PHE A 82 4.38 -5.55 -6.14
CA PHE A 82 4.44 -6.65 -7.10
C PHE A 82 5.82 -7.32 -7.16
N SER A 83 6.90 -6.54 -6.99
CA SER A 83 8.28 -7.06 -7.00
C SER A 83 8.70 -7.72 -5.68
N THR A 84 7.87 -7.63 -4.63
CA THR A 84 8.20 -8.12 -3.28
C THR A 84 7.19 -9.19 -2.81
N SER A 85 6.29 -8.86 -1.90
CA SER A 85 5.29 -9.78 -1.32
C SER A 85 4.04 -9.92 -2.21
N GLY A 86 3.85 -8.98 -3.13
CA GLY A 86 2.60 -8.73 -3.84
C GLY A 86 1.55 -8.02 -2.98
N ARG A 87 1.78 -7.78 -1.69
CA ARG A 87 0.76 -7.28 -0.77
C ARG A 87 0.71 -5.76 -0.72
N ILE A 88 -0.50 -5.24 -0.60
CA ILE A 88 -0.80 -3.83 -0.41
C ILE A 88 -1.83 -3.65 0.69
N ALA A 89 -1.86 -2.45 1.25
CA ALA A 89 -2.95 -1.96 2.08
C ALA A 89 -3.41 -0.61 1.54
N ILE A 90 -4.71 -0.36 1.63
CA ILE A 90 -5.30 0.95 1.40
C ILE A 90 -6.03 1.38 2.65
N LEU A 91 -5.91 2.65 3.00
CA LEU A 91 -6.68 3.27 4.07
C LEU A 91 -7.68 4.23 3.45
N THR A 92 -8.96 4.06 3.78
CA THR A 92 -10.01 4.86 3.18
C THR A 92 -11.17 5.06 4.16
N ASP A 93 -11.83 6.20 4.03
CA ASP A 93 -13.11 6.49 4.68
C ASP A 93 -14.32 6.19 3.78
N LEU A 94 -14.07 5.67 2.57
CA LEU A 94 -15.10 5.19 1.66
C LEU A 94 -15.55 3.79 2.07
N THR A 95 -16.78 3.47 1.71
CA THR A 95 -17.40 2.17 1.97
C THR A 95 -17.63 1.40 0.67
N ASP A 96 -17.84 0.09 0.78
CA ASP A 96 -18.20 -0.81 -0.32
C ASP A 96 -17.14 -0.85 -1.45
N GLU A 97 -17.56 -1.01 -2.70
CA GLU A 97 -16.67 -1.19 -3.85
C GLU A 97 -15.79 0.04 -4.12
N ALA A 98 -16.24 1.24 -3.74
CA ALA A 98 -15.48 2.48 -3.94
C ALA A 98 -14.18 2.51 -3.13
N ALA A 99 -14.17 1.85 -1.96
CA ALA A 99 -12.97 1.70 -1.15
C ALA A 99 -11.83 1.06 -1.97
N LEU A 100 -12.13 0.05 -2.79
CA LEU A 100 -11.15 -0.75 -3.53
C LEU A 100 -10.41 0.02 -4.65
N TYR A 101 -10.83 1.25 -4.95
CA TYR A 101 -10.20 2.13 -5.93
C TYR A 101 -9.62 3.40 -5.29
N ASP A 102 -9.73 3.53 -3.97
CA ASP A 102 -9.26 4.70 -3.24
C ASP A 102 -7.78 4.57 -2.84
N TYR A 103 -6.91 4.88 -3.79
CA TYR A 103 -5.46 4.85 -3.60
C TYR A 103 -4.89 6.15 -3.01
N ARG A 104 -5.70 6.94 -2.27
CA ARG A 104 -5.22 8.14 -1.56
C ARG A 104 -4.17 7.81 -0.50
N PHE A 105 -4.37 6.71 0.22
CA PHE A 105 -3.46 6.21 1.24
C PHE A 105 -3.11 4.74 0.95
N LEU A 106 -2.40 4.53 -0.16
CA LEU A 106 -1.92 3.22 -0.61
C LEU A 106 -0.52 2.96 -0.07
N GLU A 107 -0.26 1.74 0.40
CA GLU A 107 1.08 1.29 0.77
C GLU A 107 1.39 -0.15 0.34
N ALA A 108 2.68 -0.44 0.18
CA ALA A 108 3.18 -1.79 -0.06
C ALA A 108 3.54 -2.45 1.28
N VAL A 109 2.94 -3.62 1.55
CA VAL A 109 3.12 -4.35 2.80
C VAL A 109 4.22 -5.38 2.64
N ARG A 110 5.17 -5.44 3.59
CA ARG A 110 6.31 -6.35 3.54
C ARG A 110 6.01 -7.75 4.03
#